data_AF-A0A645AF00-F1
#
_entry.id   AF-A0A645AF00-F1
#
_cell.length_a   1.000
_cell.length_b   1.000
_cell.length_c   1.000
_cell.angle_alpha   90.00
_cell.angle_beta   90.00
_cell.angle_gamma   90.00
#
_symmetry.space_group_name_H-M   'P 1'
#
loop_
_entity.id
_entity.type
_entity.pdbx_description
1 polymer ?
#
loop_
_entity_poly.entity_id
_entity_poly.type
_entity_poly.pdbx_seq_one_letter_code
_entity_poly.pdbx_strand_id
1 'polypeptide(L)'
;MTPEFLALVDDKKIAFNPAVEMSYLKPEEQSKLMSVMAAQEATPSLSQAQRLKRYSQEGKLSENVMDAIMSEEKKEVDRITLTSDKLKQYFPKSFTPRQMEETIFKLLEQWQQKRERDMER
;
A
#
# COMPACT_ATOMS: atom_id res chain seq x y z
N MET A 1 -8.09 -7.75 -19.57
CA MET A 1 -6.90 -6.89 -19.46
C MET A 1 -6.36 -6.69 -20.86
N THR A 2 -6.11 -5.44 -21.27
CA THR A 2 -5.66 -5.15 -22.64
C THR A 2 -4.19 -5.54 -22.87
N PRO A 3 -3.76 -5.83 -24.11
CA PRO A 3 -2.38 -6.22 -24.43
C PRO A 3 -1.34 -5.19 -23.99
N GLU A 4 -1.66 -3.90 -24.11
CA GLU A 4 -0.79 -2.79 -23.72
C GLU A 4 -0.54 -2.79 -22.21
N PHE A 5 -1.57 -3.14 -21.42
CA PHE A 5 -1.46 -3.20 -19.97
C PHE A 5 -0.58 -4.37 -19.52
N LEU A 6 -0.69 -5.52 -20.19
CA LEU A 6 0.15 -6.69 -19.92
C LEU A 6 1.62 -6.39 -20.21
N ALA A 7 1.91 -5.72 -21.32
CA ALA A 7 3.27 -5.30 -21.67
C ALA A 7 3.90 -4.41 -20.58
N LEU A 8 3.14 -3.49 -19.97
CA LEU A 8 3.64 -2.65 -18.89
C LEU A 8 3.96 -3.43 -17.60
N VAL A 9 3.27 -4.53 -17.35
CA VAL A 9 3.53 -5.42 -16.20
C VAL A 9 4.76 -6.27 -16.47
N ASP A 10 4.84 -6.85 -17.67
CA ASP A 10 5.96 -7.69 -18.10
C ASP A 10 7.28 -6.90 -18.15
N ASP A 11 7.22 -5.65 -18.62
CA ASP A 11 8.33 -4.68 -18.59
C ASP A 11 8.68 -4.18 -17.17
N LYS A 12 7.96 -4.62 -16.13
CA LYS A 12 8.08 -4.16 -14.74
C LYS A 12 7.88 -2.66 -14.54
N LYS A 13 7.24 -1.97 -15.49
CA LYS A 13 6.87 -0.55 -15.36
C LYS A 13 5.73 -0.37 -14.36
N ILE A 14 4.88 -1.37 -14.21
CA ILE A 14 3.82 -1.43 -13.20
C ILE A 14 4.11 -2.59 -12.24
N ALA A 15 3.99 -2.35 -10.93
CA ALA A 15 4.10 -3.41 -9.94
C ALA A 15 2.95 -4.43 -10.08
N PHE A 16 3.27 -5.72 -9.87
CA PHE A 16 2.33 -6.82 -10.08
C PHE A 16 1.01 -6.67 -9.28
N ASN A 17 1.09 -6.30 -8.00
CA ASN A 17 -0.11 -6.20 -7.16
C ASN A 17 -1.08 -5.10 -7.63
N PRO A 18 -0.65 -3.85 -7.89
CA PRO A 18 -1.50 -2.86 -8.57
C PRO A 18 -2.06 -3.36 -9.90
N ALA A 19 -1.28 -4.08 -10.71
CA ALA A 19 -1.74 -4.61 -11.99
C ALA A 19 -2.86 -5.64 -11.85
N VAL A 20 -2.78 -6.50 -10.82
CA VAL A 20 -3.86 -7.44 -10.48
C VAL A 20 -5.14 -6.69 -10.17
N GLU A 21 -5.10 -5.62 -9.36
CA GLU A 21 -6.30 -4.84 -9.05
C GLU A 21 -6.86 -4.11 -10.28
N MET A 22 -5.99 -3.58 -11.14
CA MET A 22 -6.38 -2.91 -12.38
C MET A 22 -6.97 -3.87 -13.42
N SER A 23 -6.63 -5.16 -13.36
CA SER A 23 -7.20 -6.18 -14.26
C SER A 23 -8.72 -6.34 -14.12
N TYR A 24 -9.29 -5.93 -12.97
CA TYR A 24 -10.73 -5.94 -12.69
C TYR A 24 -11.49 -4.73 -13.25
N LEU A 25 -10.80 -3.71 -13.76
CA LEU A 25 -11.43 -2.58 -14.43
C LEU A 25 -12.00 -2.99 -15.79
N LYS A 26 -13.04 -2.28 -16.25
CA LYS A 26 -13.58 -2.47 -17.60
C LYS A 26 -12.55 -2.08 -18.65
N PRO A 27 -12.56 -2.66 -19.87
CA PRO A 27 -11.61 -2.30 -20.92
C PRO A 27 -11.56 -0.80 -21.22
N GLU A 28 -12.72 -0.14 -21.25
CA GLU A 28 -12.83 1.30 -21.46
C GLU A 28 -12.19 2.12 -20.33
N GLU A 29 -12.30 1.64 -19.08
CA GLU A 29 -11.70 2.27 -17.91
C GLU A 29 -10.19 2.06 -17.89
N GLN A 30 -9.70 0.89 -18.33
CA GLN A 30 -8.27 0.62 -18.51
C GLN A 30 -7.64 1.58 -19.53
N SER A 31 -8.30 1.82 -20.67
CA SER A 31 -7.83 2.78 -21.66
C SER A 31 -7.77 4.22 -21.13
N LYS A 32 -8.78 4.66 -20.37
CA LYS A 32 -8.78 5.98 -19.73
C LYS A 32 -7.68 6.10 -18.67
N LEU A 33 -7.51 5.06 -17.85
CA LEU A 33 -6.46 5.03 -16.85
C LEU A 33 -5.06 5.11 -17.47
N MET A 34 -4.85 4.49 -18.64
CA MET A 34 -3.59 4.61 -19.38
C MET A 34 -3.29 6.05 -19.80
N SER A 35 -4.31 6.80 -20.26
CA SER A 35 -4.18 8.22 -20.57
C SER A 35 -3.81 9.04 -19.33
N VAL A 36 -4.47 8.78 -18.20
CA VAL A 36 -4.18 9.44 -16.91
C VAL A 36 -2.75 9.13 -16.44
N MET A 37 -2.33 7.87 -16.52
CA MET A 37 -0.97 7.44 -16.16
C MET A 37 0.10 8.11 -17.03
N ALA A 38 -0.17 8.26 -18.33
CA ALA A 38 0.72 8.95 -19.25
C ALA A 38 0.77 10.47 -18.96
N ALA A 39 -0.38 11.10 -18.70
CA ALA A 39 -0.47 12.52 -18.41
C ALA A 39 0.23 12.92 -17.10
N GLN A 40 0.17 12.05 -16.09
CA GLN A 40 0.80 12.28 -14.78
C GLN A 40 2.21 11.69 -14.67
N GLU A 41 2.70 11.03 -15.72
CA GLU A 41 3.96 10.26 -15.73
C GLU A 41 4.09 9.32 -14.52
N ALA A 42 2.98 8.71 -14.08
CA ALA A 42 2.91 7.96 -12.83
C ALA A 42 2.06 6.69 -12.96
N THR A 43 2.47 5.66 -12.23
CA THR A 43 1.67 4.43 -12.04
C THR A 43 1.00 4.42 -10.65
N PRO A 44 -0.22 3.89 -10.51
CA PRO A 44 -0.90 3.83 -9.23
C PRO A 44 -0.15 2.93 -8.23
N SER A 45 -0.15 3.35 -6.97
CA SER A 45 0.18 2.48 -5.84
C SER A 45 -0.91 1.42 -5.63
N LEU A 46 -0.66 0.45 -4.76
CA LEU A 46 -1.65 -0.61 -4.46
C LEU A 46 -2.95 -0.03 -3.89
N SER A 47 -2.86 0.94 -2.98
CA SER A 47 -4.05 1.57 -2.38
C SER A 47 -4.84 2.37 -3.41
N GLN A 48 -4.17 3.05 -4.34
CA GLN A 48 -4.81 3.73 -5.46
C GLN A 48 -5.50 2.73 -6.39
N ALA A 49 -4.83 1.63 -6.77
CA ALA A 49 -5.41 0.58 -7.61
C ALA A 49 -6.64 -0.09 -6.98
N GLN A 50 -6.62 -0.35 -5.67
CA GLN A 50 -7.77 -0.85 -4.92
C GLN A 50 -8.95 0.12 -4.95
N ARG A 51 -8.69 1.43 -4.83
CA ARG A 51 -9.74 2.45 -4.93
C ARG A 51 -10.30 2.55 -6.33
N LEU A 52 -9.46 2.58 -7.36
CA LEU A 52 -9.89 2.55 -8.77
C LEU A 52 -10.86 1.40 -9.01
N LYS A 53 -10.49 0.18 -8.57
CA LYS A 53 -11.37 -1.00 -8.64
C LYS A 53 -12.69 -0.80 -7.90
N ARG A 54 -12.66 -0.26 -6.67
CA ARG A 54 -13.89 0.00 -5.89
C ARG A 54 -14.83 0.95 -6.63
N TYR A 55 -14.33 2.07 -7.15
CA TYR A 55 -15.15 3.02 -7.89
C TYR A 55 -15.68 2.44 -9.21
N SER A 56 -14.92 1.56 -9.88
CA SER A 56 -15.39 0.83 -11.08
C SER A 56 -16.56 -0.10 -10.74
N GLN A 57 -16.43 -0.88 -9.67
CA GLN A 57 -17.48 -1.79 -9.18
C GLN A 57 -18.74 -1.04 -8.74
N GLU A 58 -18.58 0.16 -8.18
CA GLU A 58 -19.70 1.06 -7.84
C GLU A 58 -20.31 1.78 -9.07
N GLY A 59 -19.71 1.64 -10.26
CA GLY A 59 -20.14 2.36 -11.47
C GLY A 59 -19.87 3.86 -11.45
N LYS A 60 -18.97 4.32 -10.56
CA LYS A 60 -18.66 5.74 -10.31
C LYS A 60 -17.27 6.14 -10.81
N LEU A 61 -16.57 5.26 -11.51
CA LEU A 61 -15.23 5.54 -12.02
C LEU A 61 -15.31 6.37 -13.30
N SER A 62 -15.18 7.69 -13.17
CA SER A 62 -14.97 8.62 -14.28
C SER A 62 -13.49 9.01 -14.40
N GLU A 63 -13.12 9.63 -15.52
CA GLU A 63 -11.76 10.13 -15.75
C GLU A 63 -11.33 11.12 -14.67
N ASN A 64 -12.20 12.08 -14.30
CA ASN A 64 -11.96 12.99 -13.18
C ASN A 64 -11.71 12.27 -11.85
N VAL A 65 -12.39 11.14 -11.61
CA VAL A 65 -12.19 10.33 -10.39
C VAL A 65 -10.85 9.58 -10.47
N MET A 66 -10.47 9.08 -11.64
CA MET A 66 -9.14 8.49 -11.86
C MET A 66 -8.04 9.52 -11.59
N ASP A 67 -8.15 10.71 -12.16
CA ASP A 67 -7.21 11.82 -11.96
C ASP A 67 -7.08 12.19 -10.50
N ALA A 68 -8.20 12.32 -9.79
CA ALA A 68 -8.20 12.62 -8.36
C ALA A 68 -7.50 11.52 -7.55
N ILE A 69 -7.82 10.24 -7.79
CA ILE A 69 -7.19 9.11 -7.08
C ILE A 69 -5.68 9.06 -7.37
N MET A 70 -5.27 9.32 -8.60
CA MET A 70 -3.87 9.27 -9.03
C MET A 70 -3.05 10.46 -8.51
N SER A 71 -3.67 11.63 -8.40
CA SER A 71 -3.06 12.87 -7.89
C SER A 71 -2.96 12.93 -6.37
N GLU A 72 -3.72 12.10 -5.66
CA GLU A 72 -3.56 12.00 -4.21
C GLU A 72 -2.14 11.54 -3.87
N GLU A 73 -1.50 12.27 -2.93
CA GLU A 73 -0.18 11.90 -2.43
C GLU A 73 -0.19 10.42 -2.05
N LYS A 74 0.76 9.68 -2.63
CA LYS A 74 1.06 8.33 -2.18
C LYS A 74 1.38 8.46 -0.70
N LYS A 75 0.44 8.05 0.17
CA LYS A 75 0.76 7.85 1.58
C LYS A 75 1.85 6.79 1.61
N GLU A 76 3.10 7.26 1.66
CA GLU A 76 4.19 6.46 2.18
C GLU A 76 3.76 6.13 3.61
N VAL A 77 3.27 4.91 3.79
CA VAL A 77 3.16 4.38 5.13
C VAL A 77 4.59 4.35 5.61
N ASP A 78 4.94 5.24 6.54
CA ASP A 78 6.26 5.28 7.18
C ASP A 78 6.52 3.91 7.81
N ARG A 79 7.08 3.00 7.01
CA ARG A 79 7.17 1.59 7.35
C ARG A 79 8.44 1.39 8.13
N ILE A 80 8.35 1.52 9.44
CA ILE A 80 9.42 1.10 10.33
C ILE A 80 9.55 -0.42 10.23
N THR A 81 10.65 -0.89 9.63
CA THR A 81 10.92 -2.32 9.46
C THR A 81 11.87 -2.82 10.54
N LEU A 82 11.36 -3.65 11.44
CA LEU A 82 12.16 -4.37 12.44
C LEU A 82 12.50 -5.76 11.90
N THR A 83 13.73 -5.92 11.40
CA THR A 83 14.22 -7.20 10.88
C THR A 83 14.50 -8.19 12.00
N SER A 84 14.19 -9.47 11.80
CA SER A 84 14.43 -10.52 12.81
C SER A 84 15.89 -10.58 13.28
N ASP A 85 16.87 -10.32 12.42
CA ASP A 85 18.29 -10.35 12.81
C ASP A 85 18.64 -9.24 13.81
N LYS A 86 18.09 -8.04 13.63
CA LYS A 86 18.18 -6.95 14.60
C LYS A 86 17.40 -7.21 15.88
N LEU A 87 16.34 -8.01 15.84
CA LEU A 87 15.55 -8.33 17.04
C LEU A 87 16.20 -9.43 17.87
N LYS A 88 16.75 -10.48 17.24
CA LYS A 88 17.38 -11.63 17.91
C LYS A 88 18.51 -11.27 18.89
N GLN A 89 19.16 -10.12 18.72
CA GLN A 89 20.19 -9.64 19.67
C GLN A 89 19.60 -9.19 21.03
N TYR A 90 18.31 -8.84 21.08
CA TYR A 90 17.61 -8.37 22.28
C TYR A 90 16.74 -9.45 22.92
N PHE A 91 16.54 -10.58 22.24
CA PHE A 91 15.68 -11.67 22.69
C PHE A 91 16.47 -12.96 22.95
N PRO A 92 16.03 -13.82 23.89
CA PRO A 92 16.60 -15.15 24.06
C PRO A 92 16.49 -15.97 22.76
N LYS A 93 17.49 -16.81 22.48
CA LYS A 93 17.51 -17.68 21.27
C LYS A 93 16.33 -18.65 21.18
N SER A 94 15.66 -18.92 22.29
CA SER A 94 14.48 -19.78 22.38
C SER A 94 13.18 -19.09 21.94
N PHE A 95 13.18 -17.77 21.72
CA PHE A 95 11.97 -17.05 21.35
C PHE A 95 11.58 -17.28 19.90
N THR A 96 10.31 -17.60 19.69
CA THR A 96 9.69 -17.62 18.38
C THR A 96 9.43 -16.19 17.88
N PRO A 97 9.30 -15.96 16.55
CA PRO A 97 8.94 -14.65 16.01
C PRO A 97 7.69 -14.04 16.65
N ARG A 98 6.67 -14.86 16.92
CA ARG A 98 5.44 -14.44 17.58
C ARG A 98 5.67 -13.97 19.02
N GLN A 99 6.49 -14.68 19.79
CA GLN A 99 6.83 -14.27 21.16
C GLN A 99 7.64 -12.97 21.18
N MET A 100 8.54 -12.76 20.21
CA MET A 100 9.25 -11.50 20.06
C MET A 100 8.28 -10.36 19.77
N GLU A 101 7.35 -10.56 18.83
CA GLU A 101 6.30 -9.59 18.48
C GLU A 101 5.42 -9.22 19.68
N GLU A 102 4.87 -10.22 20.39
CA GLU A 102 4.04 -10.00 21.59
C GLU A 102 4.80 -9.23 22.68
N THR A 103 6.10 -9.49 22.83
CA THR A 103 6.92 -8.78 23.82
C THR A 103 7.20 -7.34 23.38
N ILE A 104 7.46 -7.10 22.10
CA ILE A 104 7.64 -5.74 21.55
C ILE A 104 6.39 -4.90 21.81
N PHE A 105 5.20 -5.43 21.52
CA PHE A 105 3.95 -4.70 21.79
C PHE A 105 3.75 -4.39 23.28
N LYS A 106 4.02 -5.35 24.17
CA LYS A 106 3.95 -5.12 25.62
C LYS A 106 4.90 -4.02 26.10
N LEU A 107 6.13 -3.98 25.58
CA LEU A 107 7.10 -2.93 25.92
C LEU A 107 6.63 -1.55 25.45
N LEU A 108 6.05 -1.48 24.24
CA LEU A 108 5.49 -0.24 23.70
C LEU A 108 4.27 0.25 24.49
N GLU A 109 3.38 -0.67 24.89
CA GLU A 109 2.21 -0.35 25.71
C GLU A 109 2.61 0.20 27.09
N GLN A 110 3.59 -0.43 27.75
CA GLN A 110 4.12 0.07 29.02
C GLN A 110 4.77 1.45 28.88
N TRP A 111 5.52 1.67 27.80
CA TRP A 111 6.12 2.97 27.50
C TRP A 111 5.04 4.04 27.28
N GLN A 112 4.00 3.74 26.48
CA GLN A 112 2.88 4.65 26.22
C GLN A 112 2.18 5.03 27.52
N GLN A 113 1.77 4.03 28.32
CA GLN A 113 1.08 4.26 29.59
C GLN A 113 1.92 5.09 30.57
N LYS A 114 3.25 4.91 30.58
CA LYS A 114 4.13 5.73 31.41
C LYS A 114 4.16 7.18 30.93
N ARG A 115 4.28 7.39 29.62
CA ARG A 115 4.31 8.72 29.01
C ARG A 115 3.01 9.49 29.22
N GLU A 116 1.86 8.83 29.13
CA GLU A 116 0.55 9.44 29.39
C GLU A 116 0.45 9.94 30.85
N ARG A 117 0.83 9.10 31.82
CA ARG A 117 0.86 9.48 33.25
C ARG A 117 1.82 10.64 33.57
N ASP A 118 2.94 10.73 32.86
CA ASP A 118 3.92 11.79 33.05
C ASP A 118 3.48 13.11 32.38
N MET A 119 2.57 13.07 31.40
CA MET A 119 1.99 14.28 30.76
C MET A 119 0.75 14.82 31.48
N GLU A 120 0.11 14.01 32.33
CA GLU A 120 -1.04 14.41 33.16
C GLU A 120 -0.65 15.03 34.52
N ARG A 121 0.66 15.17 34.81
CA ARG A 121 1.21 15.79 36.03
C ARG A 121 1.79 17.17 35.74
#